data_AF-A0A972Z136-F1
#
_entry.id   AF-A0A972Z136-F1
#
_cell.length_a   1.000
_cell.length_b   1.000
_cell.length_c   1.000
_cell.angle_alpha   90.00
_cell.angle_beta   90.00
_cell.angle_gamma   90.00
#
_symmetry.space_group_name_H-M   'P 1'
#
loop_
_entity.id
_entity.type
_entity.pdbx_description
1 polymer ?
#
loop_
_entity_poly.entity_id
_entity_poly.type
_entity_poly.pdbx_seq_one_letter_code
_entity_poly.pdbx_strand_id
1 'polypeptide(L)'
;MKPELDADGPAAPPRTNGEMVFTAPWQRRVFATTMAACDRGLVDYEQFRDRLIEQIAAHDEHGVDDYWAAWQDAIETLTMAAGVVSATELDRRATAFAEHA
;
A
#
# COMPACT_ATOMS: atom_id res chain seq x y z
N MET A 1 -17.14 -6.37 1.48
CA MET A 1 -16.63 -7.66 0.92
C MET A 1 -15.13 -7.62 1.11
N LYS A 2 -14.49 -8.69 1.59
CA LYS A 2 -13.04 -8.69 1.74
C LYS A 2 -12.40 -8.74 0.35
N PRO A 3 -11.44 -7.86 0.04
CA PRO A 3 -10.69 -7.96 -1.21
C PRO A 3 -10.04 -9.33 -1.40
N GLU A 4 -10.12 -9.85 -2.61
CA GLU A 4 -9.37 -11.04 -3.01
C GLU A 4 -8.00 -10.59 -3.54
N LEU A 5 -6.93 -11.07 -2.91
CA LEU A 5 -5.57 -10.71 -3.31
C LEU A 5 -5.11 -11.62 -4.44
N ASP A 6 -4.48 -11.03 -5.45
CA ASP A 6 -3.93 -11.76 -6.57
C ASP A 6 -2.97 -12.86 -6.08
N ALA A 7 -3.11 -14.05 -6.67
CA ALA A 7 -2.23 -15.18 -6.40
C ALA A 7 -0.88 -15.04 -7.11
N ASP A 8 -0.92 -14.53 -8.35
CA ASP A 8 0.22 -14.36 -9.25
C ASP A 8 0.10 -13.03 -10.03
N GLY A 9 1.20 -12.61 -10.65
CA GLY A 9 1.27 -11.38 -11.45
C GLY A 9 1.80 -10.17 -10.66
N PRO A 10 1.87 -8.99 -11.30
CA PRO A 10 2.55 -7.82 -10.74
C PRO A 10 1.91 -7.34 -9.44
N ALA A 11 0.59 -7.38 -9.29
CA ALA A 11 -0.09 -6.96 -8.07
C ALA A 11 -0.09 -8.01 -6.95
N ALA A 12 0.38 -9.24 -7.21
CA ALA A 12 0.38 -10.30 -6.20
C ALA A 12 1.37 -10.00 -5.07
N PRO A 13 0.91 -9.96 -3.79
CA PRO A 13 1.81 -9.76 -2.66
C PRO A 13 2.93 -10.81 -2.61
N PRO A 14 4.16 -10.43 -2.24
CA PRO A 14 5.25 -11.37 -2.05
C PRO A 14 4.86 -12.43 -1.02
N ARG A 15 4.99 -13.70 -1.41
CA ARG A 15 4.69 -14.85 -0.55
C ARG A 15 5.87 -15.81 -0.46
N THR A 16 5.98 -16.50 0.67
CA THR A 16 6.87 -17.64 0.88
C THR A 16 6.07 -18.74 1.56
N ASN A 17 6.05 -19.95 0.98
CA ASN A 17 5.23 -21.07 1.45
C ASN A 17 3.74 -20.71 1.64
N GLY A 18 3.20 -19.84 0.77
CA GLY A 18 1.80 -19.40 0.82
C GLY A 18 1.50 -18.26 1.81
N GLU A 19 2.44 -17.87 2.66
CA GLU A 19 2.28 -16.76 3.60
C GLU A 19 2.88 -15.47 3.04
N MET A 20 2.23 -14.33 3.28
CA MET A 20 2.77 -13.01 2.88
C MET A 20 4.05 -12.68 3.65
N VAL A 21 5.04 -12.17 2.94
CA VAL A 21 6.34 -11.79 3.49
C VAL A 21 6.35 -10.30 3.83
N PHE A 22 6.70 -9.99 5.07
CA PHE A 22 6.98 -8.64 5.54
C PHE A 22 8.39 -8.63 6.16
N THR A 23 9.29 -7.81 5.61
CA THR A 23 10.66 -7.58 6.10
C THR A 23 10.72 -6.46 7.14
N ALA A 24 9.71 -5.58 7.19
CA ALA A 24 9.66 -4.47 8.13
C ALA A 24 8.26 -4.26 8.76
N PRO A 25 8.18 -3.73 10.01
CA PRO A 25 6.88 -3.53 10.69
C PRO A 25 5.91 -2.58 9.99
N TRP A 26 6.40 -1.63 9.18
CA TRP A 26 5.55 -0.71 8.43
C TRP A 26 4.79 -1.41 7.29
N GLN A 27 5.36 -2.43 6.67
CA GLN A 27 4.76 -3.14 5.54
C GLN A 27 3.46 -3.86 5.95
N ARG A 28 3.47 -4.51 7.12
CA ARG A 28 2.26 -5.11 7.69
C ARG A 28 1.21 -4.05 8.05
N ARG A 29 1.65 -2.89 8.54
CA ARG A 29 0.74 -1.79 8.92
C ARG A 29 0.09 -1.17 7.69
N VAL A 30 0.84 -0.92 6.61
CA VAL A 30 0.27 -0.36 5.38
C VAL A 30 -0.70 -1.36 4.75
N PHE A 31 -0.35 -2.64 4.68
CA PHE A 31 -1.28 -3.69 4.24
C PHE A 31 -2.58 -3.69 5.05
N ALA A 32 -2.50 -3.78 6.38
CA ALA A 32 -3.69 -3.80 7.23
C ALA A 32 -4.52 -2.51 7.11
N THR A 33 -3.87 -1.36 6.93
CA THR A 33 -4.53 -0.06 6.72
C THR A 33 -5.27 -0.03 5.40
N THR A 34 -4.65 -0.44 4.30
CA THR A 34 -5.29 -0.55 2.98
C THR A 34 -6.52 -1.45 3.05
N MET A 35 -6.40 -2.64 3.66
CA MET A 35 -7.51 -3.58 3.78
C MET A 35 -8.65 -3.02 4.62
N ALA A 36 -8.35 -2.30 5.71
CA ALA A 36 -9.35 -1.64 6.54
C ALA A 36 -10.03 -0.46 5.81
N ALA A 37 -9.28 0.28 4.99
CA ALA A 37 -9.85 1.35 4.16
C ALA A 37 -10.80 0.78 3.10
N CYS A 38 -10.44 -0.34 2.47
CA CYS A 38 -11.30 -1.04 1.51
C CYS A 38 -12.57 -1.59 2.18
N ASP A 39 -12.44 -2.23 3.35
CA ASP A 39 -13.60 -2.76 4.09
C ASP A 39 -14.59 -1.66 4.48
N ARG A 40 -14.09 -0.45 4.76
CA ARG A 40 -14.91 0.74 5.06
C ARG A 40 -15.43 1.49 3.83
N GLY A 41 -15.10 1.05 2.62
CA GLY A 41 -15.49 1.71 1.38
C GLY A 41 -14.83 3.08 1.16
N LEU A 42 -13.74 3.38 1.87
CA LEU A 42 -12.96 4.61 1.68
C LEU A 42 -12.09 4.52 0.43
N VAL A 43 -11.74 3.30 0.03
CA VAL A 43 -10.94 2.99 -1.15
C VAL A 43 -11.59 1.81 -1.85
N ASP A 44 -11.76 1.91 -3.15
CA ASP A 44 -12.16 0.77 -3.97
C ASP A 44 -10.93 -0.11 -4.26
N TYR A 45 -11.06 -1.41 -4.04
CA TYR A 45 -9.91 -2.30 -4.15
C TYR A 45 -9.47 -2.52 -5.61
N GLU A 46 -10.39 -2.54 -6.57
CA GLU A 46 -10.03 -2.69 -7.98
C GLU A 46 -9.22 -1.47 -8.44
N GLN A 47 -9.65 -0.26 -8.05
CA GLN A 47 -8.88 0.96 -8.29
C GLN A 47 -7.51 0.94 -7.60
N PHE A 48 -7.43 0.39 -6.38
CA PHE A 48 -6.16 0.18 -5.69
C PHE A 48 -5.25 -0.79 -6.45
N ARG A 49 -5.77 -1.93 -6.91
CA ARG A 49 -5.00 -2.92 -7.66
C ARG A 49 -4.45 -2.33 -8.96
N ASP A 50 -5.28 -1.65 -9.73
CA ASP A 50 -4.86 -1.01 -10.99
C ASP A 50 -3.76 0.01 -10.72
N ARG A 51 -3.92 0.84 -9.67
CA ARG A 51 -2.90 1.80 -9.31
C ARG A 51 -1.61 1.16 -8.81
N LEU A 52 -1.69 0.07 -8.06
CA LEU A 52 -0.53 -0.69 -7.60
C LEU A 52 0.29 -1.21 -8.79
N ILE A 53 -0.38 -1.73 -9.82
CA ILE A 53 0.30 -2.19 -11.05
C ILE A 53 1.06 -1.04 -11.70
N GLU A 54 0.45 0.15 -11.80
CA GLU A 54 1.11 1.34 -12.33
C GLU A 54 2.34 1.75 -11.50
N GLN A 55 2.25 1.72 -10.17
CA GLN A 55 3.39 2.05 -9.31
C GLN A 55 4.50 1.02 -9.46
N ILE A 56 4.19 -0.27 -9.40
CA ILE A 56 5.18 -1.36 -9.59
C ILE A 56 5.89 -1.22 -10.93
N ALA A 57 5.16 -0.93 -12.01
CA ALA A 57 5.75 -0.73 -13.32
C ALA A 57 6.66 0.52 -13.42
N ALA A 58 6.51 1.48 -12.51
CA ALA A 58 7.36 2.68 -12.44
C ALA A 58 8.64 2.46 -11.62
N HIS A 59 8.72 1.40 -10.80
CA HIS A 59 9.95 1.02 -10.10
C HIS A 59 10.83 0.14 -11.01
N ASP A 60 12.05 0.57 -11.28
CA ASP A 60 13.03 -0.21 -12.06
C ASP A 60 13.52 -1.45 -11.28
N GLU A 61 13.48 -1.40 -9.94
CA GLU A 61 13.89 -2.47 -9.04
C GLU A 61 12.70 -3.33 -8.58
N HIS A 62 12.92 -4.64 -8.48
CA HIS A 62 11.87 -5.63 -8.24
C HIS A 62 12.23 -6.49 -7.02
N GLY A 63 12.15 -5.89 -5.83
CA GLY A 63 12.33 -6.55 -4.54
C GLY A 63 11.06 -6.58 -3.67
N VAL A 64 11.12 -7.33 -2.56
CA VAL A 64 10.04 -7.35 -1.55
C VAL A 64 9.82 -5.95 -0.96
N ASP A 65 10.91 -5.22 -0.72
CA ASP A 65 10.82 -3.87 -0.16
C ASP A 65 10.23 -2.87 -1.15
N ASP A 66 10.61 -2.95 -2.44
CA ASP A 66 10.07 -2.11 -3.51
C ASP A 66 8.57 -2.36 -3.73
N TYR A 67 8.15 -3.63 -3.67
CA TYR A 67 6.72 -3.97 -3.76
C TYR A 67 5.90 -3.28 -2.66
N TRP A 68 6.37 -3.33 -1.41
CA TRP A 68 5.64 -2.70 -0.32
C TRP A 68 5.73 -1.17 -0.35
N ALA A 69 6.78 -0.60 -0.95
CA ALA A 69 6.85 0.84 -1.22
C ALA A 69 5.81 1.25 -2.28
N ALA A 70 5.73 0.53 -3.40
CA ALA A 70 4.70 0.73 -4.42
C ALA A 70 3.28 0.58 -3.86
N TRP A 71 3.06 -0.37 -2.94
CA TRP A 71 1.81 -0.51 -2.20
C TRP A 71 1.45 0.73 -1.40
N GLN A 72 2.43 1.31 -0.68
CA GLN A 72 2.23 2.54 0.08
C GLN A 72 1.89 3.71 -0.84
N ASP A 73 2.65 3.90 -1.93
CA ASP A 73 2.45 4.99 -2.88
C ASP A 73 1.05 4.92 -3.54
N ALA A 74 0.57 3.71 -3.85
CA ALA A 74 -0.75 3.49 -4.39
C ALA A 74 -1.88 3.91 -3.42
N ILE A 75 -1.81 3.50 -2.15
CA ILE A 75 -2.84 3.84 -1.16
C ILE A 75 -2.80 5.32 -0.78
N GLU A 76 -1.61 5.91 -0.65
CA GLU A 76 -1.46 7.34 -0.40
C GLU A 76 -2.07 8.16 -1.52
N THR A 77 -1.79 7.78 -2.78
CA THR A 77 -2.34 8.57 -3.88
C THR A 77 -3.86 8.45 -3.99
N LEU A 78 -4.43 7.28 -3.76
CA LEU A 78 -5.89 7.11 -3.80
C LEU A 78 -6.58 7.85 -2.65
N THR A 79 -6.01 7.81 -1.45
CA THR A 79 -6.57 8.54 -0.29
C THR A 79 -6.44 10.06 -0.45
N MET A 80 -5.37 10.54 -1.09
CA MET A 80 -5.25 11.95 -1.48
C MET A 80 -6.26 12.35 -2.55
N ALA A 81 -6.42 11.54 -3.61
CA ALA A 81 -7.39 11.79 -4.68
C ALA A 81 -8.83 11.80 -4.17
N ALA A 82 -9.14 10.95 -3.18
CA ALA A 82 -10.44 10.89 -2.51
C ALA A 82 -10.64 12.00 -1.46
N GLY A 83 -9.63 12.84 -1.19
CA GLY A 83 -9.69 13.90 -0.18
C GLY A 83 -9.75 13.39 1.27
N VAL A 84 -9.43 12.12 1.51
CA VAL A 84 -9.40 11.50 2.85
C VAL A 84 -8.18 12.00 3.63
N VAL A 85 -7.07 12.23 2.95
CA VAL A 85 -5.81 12.75 3.50
C VAL A 85 -5.31 13.88 2.59
N SER A 86 -4.65 14.89 3.16
CA SER A 86 -3.90 15.88 2.38
C SER A 86 -2.40 15.60 2.47
N ALA A 87 -1.65 15.90 1.40
CA ALA A 87 -0.19 15.75 1.39
C ALA A 87 0.46 16.47 2.58
N THR A 88 0.02 17.70 2.87
CA THR A 88 0.52 18.48 4.01
C THR A 88 0.27 17.79 5.36
N GLU A 89 -0.90 17.19 5.58
CA GLU A 89 -1.18 16.49 6.83
C GLU A 89 -0.38 15.19 6.94
N LEU A 90 -0.19 14.48 5.83
CA LEU A 90 0.62 13.28 5.77
C LEU A 90 2.08 13.58 6.09
N ASP A 91 2.67 14.57 5.40
CA ASP A 91 4.05 15.03 5.62
C ASP A 91 4.25 15.49 7.07
N ARG A 92 3.34 16.32 7.58
CA ARG A 92 3.39 16.83 8.96
C ARG A 92 3.41 15.68 9.98
N ARG A 93 2.61 14.63 9.76
CA ARG A 93 2.61 13.46 10.65
C ARG A 93 3.85 12.60 10.47
N ALA A 94 4.32 12.40 9.25
CA ALA A 94 5.54 11.65 8.97
C ALA A 94 6.75 12.30 9.66
N THR A 95 6.91 13.62 9.55
CA THR A 95 7.94 14.38 10.26
C THR A 95 7.80 14.22 11.77
N ALA A 96 6.60 14.43 12.33
CA ALA A 96 6.38 14.30 13.76
C ALA A 96 6.73 12.89 14.30
N PHE A 97 6.44 11.83 13.54
CA PHE A 97 6.83 10.47 13.95
C PHE A 97 8.32 10.20 13.80
N ALA A 98 8.97 10.75 12.77
CA ALA A 98 10.42 10.61 12.59
C ALA A 98 11.23 11.34 13.67
N GLU A 99 10.74 12.49 14.16
CA GLU A 99 11.34 13.24 15.27
C GLU A 99 11.17 12.55 16.63
N HIS A 100 10.26 11.59 16.74
CA HIS A 100 9.93 10.85 17.95
C HIS A 100 10.25 9.34 17.89
N ALA A 101 11.01 8.90 16.88
CA ALA A 101 11.50 7.52 16.71
C ALA A 101 12.93 7.37 17.24
#